data_AF-A0A6N2BWP6-F1
#
_entry.id   AF-A0A6N2BWP6-F1
#
_cell.length_a   1.000
_cell.length_b   1.000
_cell.length_c   1.000
_cell.angle_alpha   90.00
_cell.angle_beta   90.00
_cell.angle_gamma   90.00
#
_symmetry.space_group_name_H-M   'P 1'
#
loop_
_entity.id
_entity.type
_entity.pdbx_description
1 polymer ?
#
loop_
_entity_poly.entity_id
_entity_poly.type
_entity_poly.pdbx_seq_one_letter_code
_entity_poly.pdbx_strand_id
1 'polypeptide(L)'
;MLVNSKPEWPPALCDQKLSCCYSTTGKPTLDFGVHGLRPNYDNGSYPSSCDNTNLYDETEIKDLISSMQENWPTLACLRNKGTKFWSHEWDKHVTCSLSTLDEHSYFKAALTIKEKELSQEAFIA
;
A
#
# COMPACT_ATOMS: atom_id res chain seq x y z
N MET A 1 -5.50 9.77 -15.99
CA MET A 1 -5.13 9.56 -14.58
C MET A 1 -4.20 8.36 -14.57
N LEU A 2 -2.94 8.57 -14.18
CA LEU A 2 -1.93 7.52 -14.15
C LEU A 2 -1.86 6.96 -12.72
N VAL A 3 -1.78 5.65 -12.56
CA VAL A 3 -1.56 5.02 -11.25
C VAL A 3 -0.09 4.62 -11.19
N ASN A 4 0.66 5.22 -10.27
CA ASN A 4 2.05 4.86 -10.02
C ASN A 4 2.13 4.05 -8.74
N SER A 5 2.84 2.92 -8.80
CA SER A 5 3.32 2.18 -7.63
C SER A 5 4.47 2.94 -6.99
N LYS A 6 4.51 2.92 -5.66
CA LYS A 6 5.72 3.26 -4.90
C LYS A 6 6.17 2.01 -4.15
N PRO A 7 7.28 1.36 -4.55
CA PRO A 7 7.89 0.32 -3.75
C PRO A 7 8.60 0.95 -2.54
N GLU A 8 8.63 0.24 -1.41
CA GLU A 8 9.36 0.62 -0.21
C GLU A 8 10.29 -0.50 0.24
N TRP A 9 11.53 -0.15 0.58
CA TRP A 9 12.53 -1.07 1.11
C TRP A 9 12.58 -0.96 2.64
N PRO A 10 12.02 -1.93 3.39
CA PRO A 10 11.89 -1.82 4.84
C PRO A 10 13.21 -1.56 5.60
N PRO A 11 14.34 -2.20 5.25
CA PRO A 11 15.61 -1.93 5.93
C PRO A 11 16.07 -0.46 5.81
N ALA A 12 16.01 0.13 4.62
CA ALA A 12 16.44 1.52 4.43
C ALA A 12 15.53 2.50 5.18
N LEU A 13 14.23 2.22 5.30
CA LEU A 13 13.34 3.05 6.10
C LEU A 13 13.64 2.94 7.59
N CYS A 14 13.95 1.73 8.08
CA CYS A 14 14.34 1.53 9.47
C CYS A 14 15.64 2.27 9.81
N ASP A 15 16.63 2.27 8.92
CA ASP A 15 17.92 2.94 9.14
C ASP A 15 17.82 4.48 9.18
N GLN A 16 16.81 5.04 8.51
CA GLN A 16 16.57 6.50 8.48
C GLN A 16 15.71 7.02 9.64
N LYS A 17 15.00 6.15 10.37
CA LYS A 17 14.06 6.54 11.44
C LYS A 17 14.65 6.32 12.84
N LEU A 18 14.28 7.20 13.77
CA LEU A 18 14.66 7.10 15.19
C LEU A 18 14.17 5.79 15.85
N SER A 19 13.08 5.20 15.33
CA SER A 19 12.55 3.91 15.75
C SER A 19 11.87 3.18 14.59
N CYS A 20 12.16 1.88 14.45
CA CYS A 20 11.48 0.98 13.54
C CYS A 20 10.79 -0.12 14.34
N CYS A 21 9.52 -0.35 14.05
CA CYS A 21 8.74 -1.37 14.73
C CYS A 21 8.13 -2.29 13.69
N TYR A 22 8.27 -3.58 13.93
CA TYR A 22 7.62 -4.58 13.12
C TYR A 22 6.16 -4.76 13.54
N SER A 23 5.32 -5.09 12.55
CA SER A 23 3.92 -5.46 12.77
C SER A 23 3.79 -6.64 13.76
N THR A 24 2.59 -6.87 14.27
CA THR A 24 2.28 -8.07 15.07
C THR A 24 2.57 -9.38 14.34
N THR A 25 2.66 -9.34 13.01
CA THR A 25 3.02 -10.48 12.15
C THR A 25 4.53 -10.76 12.10
N GLY A 26 5.36 -9.91 12.73
CA GLY A 26 6.80 -10.09 12.81
C GLY A 26 7.58 -9.27 11.78
N LYS A 27 8.89 -9.54 11.70
CA LYS A 27 9.79 -8.88 10.75
C LYS A 27 9.38 -9.25 9.32
N PRO A 28 9.15 -8.26 8.43
CA PRO A 28 8.89 -8.53 7.02
C PRO A 28 10.03 -9.32 6.39
N THR A 29 9.72 -10.08 5.34
CA THR A 29 10.74 -10.67 4.46
C THR A 29 11.65 -9.57 3.90
N LEU A 30 12.88 -9.93 3.55
CA LEU A 30 13.86 -9.00 2.99
C LEU A 30 13.52 -8.75 1.51
N ASP A 31 12.45 -8.01 1.29
CA ASP A 31 11.84 -7.78 -0.03
C ASP A 31 11.20 -6.38 -0.09
N PHE A 32 10.92 -5.89 -1.30
CA PHE A 32 10.19 -4.64 -1.50
C PHE A 32 8.72 -4.81 -1.10
N GLY A 33 8.23 -3.93 -0.23
CA GLY A 33 6.81 -3.84 0.11
C GLY A 33 6.07 -2.86 -0.81
N VAL A 34 4.75 -3.01 -0.90
CA VAL A 34 3.91 -1.94 -1.44
C VAL A 34 3.92 -0.78 -0.44
N HIS A 35 4.22 0.44 -0.88
CA HIS A 35 3.95 1.65 -0.10
C HIS A 35 2.56 2.20 -0.42
N GLY A 36 2.23 2.29 -1.71
CA GLY A 36 0.91 2.72 -2.18
C GLY A 36 0.77 2.82 -3.69
N LEU A 37 -0.48 2.79 -4.15
CA LEU A 37 -0.89 3.11 -5.52
C LEU A 37 -1.50 4.51 -5.53
N ARG A 38 -0.89 5.43 -6.27
CA ARG A 38 -1.32 6.84 -6.25
C ARG A 38 -1.81 7.30 -7.62
N PRO A 39 -3.09 7.68 -7.73
CA PRO A 39 -3.58 8.40 -8.90
C PRO A 39 -2.85 9.73 -9.03
N ASN A 40 -2.30 10.00 -10.21
CA ASN A 40 -1.61 11.24 -10.55
C ASN A 40 -2.18 11.81 -11.86
N TYR A 41 -2.08 13.12 -12.00
CA TYR A 41 -2.29 13.82 -13.25
C TYR A 41 -0.97 13.96 -14.02
N ASP A 42 -1.07 14.14 -15.34
CA ASP A 42 0.11 14.21 -16.23
C ASP A 42 0.97 15.45 -15.98
N ASN A 43 0.42 16.47 -15.32
CA ASN A 43 1.14 17.68 -14.91
C ASN A 43 1.91 17.51 -13.58
N GLY A 44 1.93 16.31 -13.01
CA GLY A 44 2.64 15.99 -11.76
C GLY A 44 1.88 16.36 -10.48
N SER A 45 0.70 16.98 -10.56
CA SER A 45 -0.18 17.12 -9.39
C SER A 45 -0.97 15.84 -9.14
N TYR A 46 -1.50 15.69 -7.93
CA TYR A 46 -2.32 14.54 -7.55
C TYR A 46 -3.57 15.00 -6.79
N PRO A 47 -4.73 14.39 -7.05
CA PRO A 47 -5.90 14.61 -6.23
C PRO A 47 -5.73 13.87 -4.89
N SER A 48 -6.35 14.38 -3.82
CA SER A 48 -6.31 13.74 -2.51
C SER A 48 -7.58 14.00 -1.72
N SER A 49 -8.03 12.99 -0.96
CA SER A 49 -9.17 13.11 -0.04
C SER A 49 -10.44 13.64 -0.72
N CYS A 50 -10.82 13.03 -1.84
CA CYS A 50 -11.92 13.52 -2.69
C CYS A 50 -13.32 13.13 -2.19
N ASP A 51 -13.40 12.09 -1.36
CA ASP A 51 -14.65 11.60 -0.78
C ASP A 51 -14.40 11.19 0.68
N ASN A 52 -15.15 11.78 1.61
CA ASN A 52 -15.08 11.50 3.05
C ASN A 52 -16.25 10.65 3.55
N THR A 53 -17.07 10.14 2.64
CA THR A 53 -18.23 9.28 2.91
C THR A 53 -17.96 7.82 2.56
N ASN A 54 -17.15 7.56 1.54
CA ASN A 54 -16.66 6.22 1.19
C ASN A 54 -15.42 5.84 2.02
N LEU A 55 -15.66 5.51 3.28
CA LEU A 55 -14.63 5.09 4.23
C LEU A 55 -14.19 3.64 3.97
N TYR A 56 -12.93 3.35 4.29
CA TYR A 56 -12.36 2.00 4.27
C TYR A 56 -13.20 1.01 5.07
N ASP A 57 -13.53 -0.13 4.46
CA ASP A 57 -14.21 -1.26 5.10
C ASP A 57 -13.38 -2.56 4.95
N GLU A 58 -12.75 -2.99 6.06
CA GLU A 58 -11.93 -4.21 6.09
C GLU A 58 -12.69 -5.46 5.63
N THR A 59 -14.03 -5.47 5.73
CA THR A 59 -14.84 -6.62 5.29
C THR A 59 -14.85 -6.79 3.77
N GLU A 60 -14.68 -5.70 3.02
CA GLU A 60 -14.62 -5.69 1.56
C GLU A 60 -13.33 -6.33 1.02
N ILE A 61 -12.28 -6.45 1.85
CA ILE A 61 -10.96 -6.98 1.46
C ILE A 61 -10.55 -8.21 2.29
N LYS A 62 -11.50 -8.87 2.94
CA LYS A 62 -11.23 -9.93 3.93
C LYS A 62 -10.36 -11.06 3.38
N ASP A 63 -10.52 -11.42 2.11
CA ASP A 63 -9.72 -12.43 1.41
C ASP A 63 -8.27 -11.99 1.14
N LEU A 64 -8.02 -10.68 1.10
CA LEU A 64 -6.70 -10.09 0.83
C LEU A 64 -5.87 -9.82 2.09
N ILE A 65 -6.48 -9.82 3.28
CA ILE A 65 -5.84 -9.40 4.54
C ILE A 65 -4.51 -10.11 4.81
N SER A 66 -4.45 -11.43 4.61
CA SER A 66 -3.21 -12.19 4.83
C SER A 66 -2.10 -11.71 3.91
N SER A 67 -2.41 -11.55 2.62
CA SER A 67 -1.45 -11.05 1.62
C SER A 67 -1.03 -9.62 1.90
N MET A 68 -1.95 -8.76 2.36
CA MET A 68 -1.64 -7.38 2.72
C MET A 68 -0.73 -7.28 3.94
N GLN A 69 -0.91 -8.12 4.96
CA GLN A 69 -0.04 -8.14 6.13
C GLN A 69 1.41 -8.52 5.79
N GLU A 70 1.59 -9.38 4.80
CA GLU A 70 2.90 -9.82 4.32
C GLU A 70 3.53 -8.80 3.37
N ASN A 71 2.74 -8.29 2.42
CA ASN A 71 3.26 -7.58 1.26
C ASN A 71 3.11 -6.06 1.34
N TRP A 72 2.24 -5.56 2.23
CA TRP A 72 2.01 -4.15 2.49
C TRP A 72 2.05 -3.85 4.00
N PRO A 73 3.12 -4.23 4.71
CA PRO A 73 3.22 -4.05 6.15
C PRO A 73 3.40 -2.57 6.52
N THR A 74 2.97 -2.21 7.73
CA THR A 74 3.34 -0.91 8.33
C THR A 74 4.63 -1.04 9.14
N LEU A 75 5.48 -0.02 9.06
CA LEU A 75 6.71 0.11 9.86
C LEU A 75 6.58 1.15 10.99
N ALA A 76 5.35 1.64 11.23
CA ALA A 76 5.07 2.59 12.29
C ALA A 76 5.06 1.90 13.66
N CYS A 77 5.59 2.57 14.70
CA CYS A 77 5.64 2.07 16.08
C CYS A 77 4.30 2.01 16.84
N LEU A 78 3.19 2.04 16.11
CA LEU A 78 1.89 1.68 16.63
C LEU A 78 1.68 0.20 16.32
N ARG A 79 1.83 -0.68 17.32
CA ARG A 79 1.63 -2.12 17.18
C ARG A 79 0.21 -2.41 16.68
N ASN A 80 0.05 -2.52 15.36
CA ASN A 80 -1.22 -2.70 14.68
C ASN A 80 -1.03 -3.63 13.46
N LYS A 81 -2.13 -4.19 12.95
CA LYS A 81 -2.13 -5.19 11.88
C LYS A 81 -2.00 -4.61 10.45
N GLY A 82 -1.68 -3.33 10.31
CA GLY A 82 -1.65 -2.62 9.03
C GLY A 82 -2.93 -1.83 8.71
N THR A 83 -4.08 -2.20 9.28
CA THR A 83 -5.40 -1.60 8.98
C THR A 83 -5.42 -0.08 9.01
N LYS A 84 -4.79 0.57 10.01
CA LYS A 84 -4.74 2.04 10.10
C LYS A 84 -3.98 2.66 8.92
N PHE A 85 -2.94 1.98 8.44
CA PHE A 85 -2.16 2.44 7.31
C PHE A 85 -2.93 2.27 6.00
N TRP A 86 -3.58 1.12 5.80
CA TRP A 86 -4.39 0.87 4.60
C TRP A 86 -5.59 1.81 4.51
N SER A 87 -6.27 2.07 5.62
CA SER A 87 -7.33 3.08 5.71
C SER A 87 -6.79 4.48 5.35
N HIS A 88 -5.60 4.86 5.81
CA HIS A 88 -5.00 6.14 5.43
C HIS A 88 -4.73 6.24 3.92
N GLU A 89 -4.14 5.20 3.32
CA GLU A 89 -3.87 5.20 1.88
C GLU A 89 -5.17 5.19 1.07
N TRP A 90 -6.20 4.46 1.51
CA TRP A 90 -7.54 4.47 0.92
C TRP A 90 -8.15 5.87 0.92
N ASP A 91 -8.34 6.45 2.10
CA ASP A 91 -9.01 7.74 2.30
C ASP A 91 -8.29 8.86 1.53
N LYS A 92 -6.96 8.83 1.53
CA LYS A 92 -6.14 9.88 0.94
C LYS A 92 -6.02 9.77 -0.57
N HIS A 93 -5.84 8.56 -1.11
CA HIS A 93 -5.42 8.39 -2.50
C HIS A 93 -6.51 7.82 -3.41
N VAL A 94 -7.42 7.00 -2.90
CA VAL A 94 -8.33 6.19 -3.75
C VAL A 94 -9.71 6.78 -3.86
N THR A 95 -10.15 7.56 -2.87
CA THR A 95 -11.41 8.31 -2.88
C THR A 95 -11.57 9.21 -4.11
N CYS A 96 -10.47 9.53 -4.80
CA CYS A 96 -10.43 10.30 -6.05
C CYS A 96 -10.62 9.46 -7.33
N SER A 97 -10.72 8.14 -7.24
CA SER A 97 -10.80 7.19 -8.35
C SER A 97 -11.96 6.20 -8.23
N LEU A 98 -12.93 6.47 -7.35
CA LEU A 98 -14.06 5.59 -7.05
C LEU A 98 -14.94 5.25 -8.26
N SER A 99 -14.91 6.06 -9.33
CA SER A 99 -15.59 5.76 -10.59
C SER A 99 -14.97 4.61 -11.37
N THR A 100 -13.74 4.20 -11.03
CA THR A 100 -12.94 3.23 -11.78
C THR A 100 -12.42 2.08 -10.92
N LEU A 101 -12.25 2.31 -9.61
CA LEU A 101 -11.70 1.34 -8.66
C LEU A 101 -12.55 1.30 -7.40
N ASP A 102 -13.15 0.15 -7.12
CA ASP A 102 -13.68 -0.19 -5.80
C ASP A 102 -12.54 -0.60 -4.83
N GLU A 103 -12.88 -0.77 -3.56
CA GLU A 103 -11.92 -1.06 -2.49
C GLU A 103 -11.14 -2.35 -2.72
N HIS A 104 -11.86 -3.45 -3.01
CA HIS A 104 -11.23 -4.74 -3.27
C HIS A 104 -10.29 -4.66 -4.47
N SER A 105 -10.79 -4.13 -5.59
CA SER A 105 -10.01 -3.99 -6.82
C SER A 105 -8.74 -3.17 -6.63
N TYR A 106 -8.80 -2.09 -5.84
CA TYR A 106 -7.64 -1.26 -5.55
C TYR A 106 -6.53 -2.04 -4.82
N PHE A 107 -6.87 -2.68 -3.69
CA PHE A 107 -5.88 -3.42 -2.91
C PHE A 107 -5.35 -4.64 -3.65
N LYS A 108 -6.21 -5.34 -4.41
CA LYS A 108 -5.80 -6.44 -5.27
C LYS A 108 -4.84 -6.00 -6.38
N ALA A 109 -5.11 -4.86 -7.01
CA ALA A 109 -4.23 -4.31 -8.04
C ALA A 109 -2.83 -3.99 -7.47
N ALA A 110 -2.77 -3.44 -6.25
CA ALA A 110 -1.51 -3.11 -5.61
C ALA A 110 -0.65 -4.35 -5.34
N LEU A 111 -1.27 -5.42 -4.81
CA LEU A 111 -0.60 -6.71 -4.60
C LEU A 111 -0.12 -7.31 -5.94
N THR A 112 -0.97 -7.25 -6.97
CA THR A 112 -0.64 -7.78 -8.31
C THR A 112 0.52 -7.01 -8.96
N ILE A 113 0.56 -5.68 -8.80
CA ILE A 113 1.65 -4.86 -9.34
C ILE A 113 2.97 -5.19 -8.65
N LYS A 114 2.97 -5.33 -7.31
CA LYS A 114 4.17 -5.78 -6.57
C LYS A 114 4.70 -7.11 -7.12
N GLU A 115 3.83 -8.11 -7.25
CA GLU A 115 4.23 -9.44 -7.76
C GLU A 115 4.86 -9.34 -9.15
N LYS A 116 4.29 -8.50 -10.03
CA LYS A 116 4.80 -8.28 -11.39
C LYS A 116 6.14 -7.53 -11.41
N GLU A 117 6.29 -6.49 -10.60
CA GLU A 117 7.55 -5.73 -10.50
C GLU A 117 8.68 -6.62 -10.01
N LEU A 118 8.44 -7.44 -8.98
CA LEU A 118 9.40 -8.44 -8.51
C LEU A 118 9.75 -9.49 -9.58
N SER A 119 8.78 -9.92 -10.38
CA SER A 119 9.03 -10.86 -11.48
C SER A 119 9.87 -10.25 -12.61
N GLN A 120 9.85 -8.92 -12.78
CA GLN A 120 10.65 -8.21 -13.77
C GLN A 120 12.06 -7.90 -13.25
N GLU A 121 12.21 -7.66 -11.95
CA GLU A 121 13.52 -7.51 -11.31
C GLU A 121 14.30 -8.84 -11.25
N ALA A 122 13.60 -9.99 -11.22
CA ALA A 122 14.22 -11.32 -11.33
C ALA A 122 14.99 -11.57 -12.64
N PHE A 123 14.87 -10.69 -13.64
CA PHE A 123 15.65 -10.75 -14.89
C PHE A 123 16.91 -9.86 -14.91
N ILE A 124 17.25 -9.19 -13.80
CA ILE A 124 18.51 -8.43 -13.64
C ILE A 124 19.39 -9.04 -12.54
N ALA A 125 19.57 -10.37 -12.59
CA ALA A 125 20.58 -11.09 -11.81
C ALA A 125 21.52 -11.88 -12.73
#